data_AF-A0A7X9H077-F1
#
_entry.id   AF-A0A7X9H077-F1
#
_cell.length_a   1.000
_cell.length_b   1.000
_cell.length_c   1.000
_cell.angle_alpha   90.00
_cell.angle_beta   90.00
_cell.angle_gamma   90.00
#
_symmetry.space_group_name_H-M   'P 1'
#
loop_
_entity.id
_entity.type
_entity.pdbx_description
1 polymer ?
#
loop_
_entity_poly.entity_id
_entity_poly.type
_entity_poly.pdbx_seq_one_letter_code
_entity_poly.pdbx_strand_id
1 'polypeptide(L)'
;MFLGMDGKYSAFEELMHYYHFSFSTYYSLFFIVLVNCIKAIINFISIKKGKTLNKTAGSIDLFVSILAGMGLGYGLIFQGILSDVSIKYFEVWGYKMIVLCVVCFILFIIQLIFTLKIRGIRDKYLYR
;
A
#
# COMPACT_ATOMS: atom_id res chain seq x y z
N MET A 1 31.78 -4.24 3.87
CA MET A 1 32.15 -4.26 5.30
C MET A 1 32.00 -2.85 5.84
N PHE A 2 30.78 -2.53 6.24
CA PHE A 2 30.51 -1.31 7.00
C PHE A 2 31.01 -1.50 8.44
N LEU A 3 31.87 -0.59 8.92
CA LEU A 3 32.32 -0.57 10.31
C LEU A 3 31.38 0.36 11.09
N GLY A 4 30.84 -0.11 12.20
CA GLY A 4 29.99 0.71 13.07
C GLY A 4 30.75 1.87 13.71
N MET A 5 30.05 2.76 14.40
CA MET A 5 30.67 3.94 15.06
C MET A 5 31.71 3.57 16.14
N ASP A 6 31.70 2.32 16.61
CA ASP A 6 32.66 1.74 17.57
C ASP A 6 33.87 1.07 16.89
N GLY A 7 33.95 1.11 15.56
CA GLY A 7 35.00 0.46 14.78
C GLY A 7 34.87 -1.06 14.70
N LYS A 8 33.78 -1.64 15.20
CA LYS A 8 33.50 -3.08 15.14
C LYS A 8 32.53 -3.41 14.02
N TYR A 9 32.66 -4.62 13.50
CA TYR A 9 31.71 -5.14 12.54
C TYR A 9 30.40 -5.53 13.23
N SER A 10 29.29 -5.01 12.73
CA SER A 10 27.95 -5.45 13.10
C SER A 10 27.16 -5.76 11.84
N ALA A 11 26.80 -7.02 11.66
CA ALA A 11 25.97 -7.46 10.53
C ALA A 11 24.62 -6.73 10.48
N PHE A 12 24.09 -6.33 11.65
CA PHE A 12 22.85 -5.56 11.75
C PHE A 12 23.03 -4.11 11.24
N GLU A 13 24.11 -3.43 11.60
CA GLU A 13 24.35 -2.06 11.09
C GLU A 13 24.59 -2.06 9.58
N GLU A 14 25.30 -3.06 9.06
CA GLU A 14 25.48 -3.21 7.62
C GLU A 14 24.14 -3.47 6.91
N LEU A 15 23.28 -4.35 7.45
CA LEU A 15 21.93 -4.58 6.94
C LEU A 15 21.11 -3.28 6.94
N MET A 16 21.12 -2.54 8.04
CA MET A 16 20.37 -1.30 8.18
C MET A 16 20.88 -0.18 7.26
N HIS A 17 22.18 -0.17 6.93
CA HIS A 17 22.75 0.74 5.95
C HIS A 17 22.11 0.56 4.56
N TYR A 18 21.89 -0.70 4.15
CA TYR A 18 21.27 -1.03 2.86
C TYR A 18 19.75 -1.18 2.91
N TYR A 19 19.13 -1.03 4.07
CA TYR A 19 17.70 -1.27 4.26
C TYR A 19 16.80 -0.38 3.40
N HIS A 20 17.28 0.79 2.97
CA HIS A 20 16.56 1.67 2.04
C HIS A 20 16.12 0.98 0.74
N PHE A 21 16.92 0.03 0.22
CA PHE A 21 16.55 -0.77 -0.95
C PHE A 21 15.36 -1.68 -0.65
N SER A 22 15.38 -2.37 0.50
CA SER A 22 14.26 -3.24 0.91
C SER A 22 13.01 -2.41 1.21
N PHE A 23 13.18 -1.25 1.83
CA PHE A 23 12.08 -0.33 2.13
C PHE A 23 11.41 0.19 0.85
N SER A 24 12.13 0.28 -0.26
CA SER A 24 11.57 0.73 -1.55
C SER A 24 10.39 -0.13 -2.03
N THR A 25 10.35 -1.42 -1.65
CA THR A 25 9.24 -2.31 -1.97
C THR A 25 7.92 -1.83 -1.38
N TYR A 26 7.94 -1.21 -0.19
CA TYR A 26 6.72 -0.66 0.42
C TYR A 26 6.18 0.55 -0.36
N TYR A 27 7.06 1.37 -0.95
CA TYR A 27 6.63 2.43 -1.86
C TYR A 27 5.98 1.86 -3.13
N SER A 28 6.51 0.76 -3.67
CA SER A 28 5.89 0.06 -4.81
C SER A 28 4.50 -0.48 -4.47
N LEU A 29 4.32 -1.08 -3.29
CA LEU A 29 3.00 -1.55 -2.83
C LEU A 29 2.01 -0.39 -2.66
N PHE A 30 2.47 0.71 -2.07
CA PHE A 30 1.68 1.94 -1.96
C PHE A 30 1.26 2.46 -3.36
N PHE A 31 2.19 2.48 -4.31
CA PHE A 31 1.91 2.94 -5.67
C PHE A 31 0.86 2.08 -6.38
N ILE A 32 0.88 0.76 -6.18
CA ILE A 32 -0.15 -0.15 -6.70
C ILE A 32 -1.54 0.24 -6.17
N VAL A 33 -1.67 0.48 -4.87
CA VAL A 33 -2.95 0.89 -4.27
C VAL A 33 -3.40 2.26 -4.78
N LEU A 34 -2.46 3.20 -4.93
CA LEU A 34 -2.74 4.53 -5.50
C LEU A 34 -3.30 4.43 -6.93
N VAL A 35 -2.63 3.66 -7.79
CA VAL A 35 -3.08 3.45 -9.19
C VAL A 35 -4.45 2.80 -9.21
N ASN A 36 -4.69 1.78 -8.39
CA ASN A 36 -5.99 1.11 -8.32
C ASN A 36 -7.10 2.04 -7.82
N CYS A 37 -6.81 2.91 -6.85
CA CYS A 37 -7.73 3.94 -6.38
C CYS A 37 -8.08 4.94 -7.50
N ILE A 38 -7.08 5.45 -8.23
CA ILE A 38 -7.30 6.36 -9.37
C ILE A 38 -8.15 5.68 -10.45
N LYS A 39 -7.86 4.41 -10.79
CA LYS A 39 -8.66 3.64 -11.75
C LYS A 39 -10.11 3.51 -11.31
N ALA A 40 -10.38 3.25 -10.03
CA ALA A 40 -11.74 3.18 -9.50
C ALA A 40 -12.50 4.53 -9.64
N ILE A 41 -11.83 5.65 -9.36
CA ILE A 41 -12.41 7.00 -9.50
C ILE A 41 -12.71 7.32 -10.97
N ILE A 42 -11.75 7.09 -11.87
CA ILE A 42 -11.92 7.33 -13.32
C ILE A 42 -13.07 6.50 -13.87
N ASN A 43 -13.18 5.24 -13.45
CA ASN A 43 -14.26 4.35 -13.88
C ASN A 43 -15.63 4.87 -13.41
N PHE A 44 -15.74 5.31 -12.15
CA PHE A 44 -16.97 5.92 -11.63
C PHE A 44 -17.40 7.16 -12.42
N ILE A 45 -16.45 8.06 -12.73
CA ILE A 45 -16.73 9.26 -13.53
C ILE A 45 -17.18 8.87 -14.95
N SER A 46 -16.54 7.86 -15.55
CA SER A 46 -16.87 7.39 -16.90
C SER A 46 -18.28 6.80 -16.99
N ILE A 47 -18.69 6.05 -15.96
CA ILE A 47 -20.04 5.49 -15.85
C ILE A 47 -21.08 6.60 -15.72
N LYS A 48 -20.80 7.63 -14.91
CA LYS A 48 -21.68 8.79 -14.78
C LYS A 48 -21.85 9.55 -16.11
N LYS A 49 -20.87 9.46 -17.01
CA LYS A 49 -20.90 10.03 -18.37
C LYS A 49 -21.50 9.08 -19.43
N GLY A 50 -22.05 7.92 -19.03
CA GLY A 50 -22.75 7.00 -19.94
C GLY A 50 -21.83 6.12 -20.81
N LYS A 51 -20.53 6.01 -20.50
CA LYS A 51 -19.63 5.11 -21.23
C LYS A 51 -19.85 3.64 -20.83
N THR A 52 -19.58 2.72 -21.77
CA THR A 52 -19.79 1.28 -21.60
C THR A 52 -18.95 0.70 -20.46
N LEU A 53 -19.59 -0.19 -19.70
CA LEU A 53 -19.07 -0.78 -18.47
C LEU A 53 -18.16 -1.97 -18.75
N ASN A 54 -16.91 -1.94 -18.27
CA ASN A 54 -16.07 -3.15 -18.28
C ASN A 54 -16.31 -3.95 -16.98
N LYS A 55 -17.00 -5.10 -17.10
CA LYS A 55 -17.66 -5.83 -15.98
C LYS A 55 -16.70 -6.40 -14.92
N THR A 56 -15.45 -6.64 -15.30
CA THR A 56 -14.42 -7.35 -14.49
C THR A 56 -13.37 -6.42 -13.87
N ALA A 57 -13.29 -5.16 -14.29
CA ALA A 57 -12.15 -4.30 -13.93
C ALA A 57 -12.05 -3.95 -12.44
N GLY A 58 -13.16 -3.85 -11.70
CA GLY A 58 -13.15 -3.39 -10.31
C GLY A 58 -12.79 -4.45 -9.24
N SER A 59 -13.13 -5.72 -9.47
CA SER A 59 -12.93 -6.77 -8.46
C SER A 59 -11.47 -7.21 -8.36
N ILE A 60 -10.77 -7.32 -9.50
CA ILE A 60 -9.35 -7.69 -9.53
C ILE A 60 -8.50 -6.58 -8.90
N ASP A 61 -8.78 -5.32 -9.24
CA ASP A 61 -8.08 -4.16 -8.67
C ASP A 61 -8.24 -4.10 -7.13
N LEU A 62 -9.42 -4.45 -6.60
CA LEU A 62 -9.62 -4.57 -5.15
C LEU A 62 -8.80 -5.70 -4.54
N PHE A 63 -8.81 -6.88 -5.15
CA PHE A 63 -8.04 -8.03 -4.67
C PHE A 63 -6.54 -7.73 -4.63
N VAL A 64 -6.00 -7.09 -5.67
CA VAL A 64 -4.60 -6.65 -5.72
C VAL A 64 -4.30 -5.64 -4.61
N SER A 65 -5.20 -4.69 -4.36
CA SER A 65 -5.01 -3.73 -3.26
C SER A 65 -5.03 -4.39 -1.87
N ILE A 66 -5.82 -5.45 -1.67
CA ILE A 66 -5.80 -6.25 -0.43
C ILE A 66 -4.45 -6.94 -0.25
N LEU A 67 -3.91 -7.58 -1.30
CA LEU A 67 -2.59 -8.20 -1.24
C LEU A 67 -1.48 -7.19 -0.96
N ALA A 68 -1.54 -6.01 -1.57
CA ALA A 68 -0.60 -4.93 -1.29
C ALA A 68 -0.72 -4.44 0.17
N GLY A 69 -1.93 -4.32 0.68
CA GLY A 69 -2.21 -4.00 2.08
C GLY A 69 -1.64 -5.05 3.05
N MET A 70 -1.76 -6.34 2.74
CA MET A 70 -1.15 -7.41 3.53
C MET A 70 0.38 -7.28 3.55
N GLY A 71 1.01 -7.00 2.41
CA GLY A 71 2.46 -6.76 2.32
C GLY A 71 2.92 -5.58 3.19
N LEU A 72 2.15 -4.49 3.20
CA LEU A 72 2.40 -3.35 4.09
C LEU A 72 2.18 -3.73 5.57
N GLY A 73 1.20 -4.58 5.88
CA GLY A 73 0.99 -5.12 7.22
C GLY A 73 2.20 -5.88 7.75
N TYR A 74 2.83 -6.73 6.94
CA TYR A 74 4.10 -7.38 7.30
C TYR A 74 5.24 -6.38 7.49
N GLY A 75 5.27 -5.30 6.71
CA GLY A 75 6.21 -4.21 6.92
C GLY A 75 6.03 -3.53 8.29
N LEU A 76 4.80 -3.31 8.75
CA LEU A 76 4.53 -2.79 10.11
C LEU A 76 4.98 -3.76 11.20
N ILE A 77 4.72 -5.05 11.05
CA ILE A 77 5.18 -6.08 12.00
C ILE A 77 6.71 -6.04 12.10
N PHE A 78 7.40 -5.92 10.96
CA PHE A 78 8.86 -5.79 10.94
C PHE A 78 9.33 -4.53 11.70
N GLN A 79 8.61 -3.41 11.62
CA GLN A 79 8.97 -2.23 12.42
C GLN A 79 8.81 -2.47 13.93
N GLY A 80 7.86 -3.30 14.36
CA GLY A 80 7.75 -3.74 15.75
C GLY A 80 9.01 -4.47 16.21
N ILE A 81 9.46 -5.45 15.44
CA ILE A 81 10.72 -6.17 15.70
C ILE A 81 11.91 -5.20 15.69
N LEU A 82 11.95 -4.26 14.74
CA LEU A 82 13.01 -3.26 14.65
C LEU A 82 13.02 -2.34 15.88
N SER A 83 11.86 -2.03 16.44
CA SER A 83 11.76 -1.21 17.66
C SER A 83 12.35 -1.90 18.89
N ASP A 84 12.21 -3.22 18.99
CA ASP A 84 12.81 -4.02 20.06
C ASP A 84 14.34 -4.11 19.93
N VAL A 85 14.86 -4.08 18.71
CA VAL A 85 16.30 -4.21 18.43
C VAL A 85 17.03 -2.87 18.42
N SER A 86 16.43 -1.82 17.84
CA SER A 86 17.06 -0.51 17.72
C SER A 86 16.06 0.64 17.56
N ILE A 87 15.93 1.42 18.63
CA ILE A 87 15.10 2.63 18.65
C ILE A 87 15.54 3.66 17.59
N LYS A 88 16.85 3.80 17.37
CA LYS A 88 17.44 4.74 16.41
C LYS A 88 16.96 4.47 14.98
N TYR A 89 16.96 3.20 14.57
CA TYR A 89 16.53 2.83 13.22
C TYR A 89 14.99 2.80 13.11
N PHE A 90 14.29 2.45 14.18
CA PHE A 90 12.84 2.53 14.24
C PHE A 90 12.34 3.97 14.05
N GLU A 91 12.96 4.98 14.66
CA GLU A 91 12.56 6.38 14.47
C GLU A 91 12.66 6.82 12.99
N VAL A 92 13.67 6.33 12.27
CA VAL A 92 13.89 6.68 10.85
C VAL A 92 12.91 5.95 9.92
N TRP A 93 12.70 4.65 10.12
CA TRP A 93 11.95 3.80 9.20
C TRP A 93 10.51 3.52 9.65
N GLY A 94 10.32 3.37 10.96
CA GLY A 94 9.03 3.10 11.59
C GLY A 94 8.03 4.21 11.33
N TYR A 95 8.41 5.48 11.52
CA TYR A 95 7.52 6.61 11.24
C TYR A 95 7.09 6.66 9.78
N LYS A 96 8.03 6.44 8.84
CA LYS A 96 7.73 6.37 7.40
C LYS A 96 6.76 5.24 7.08
N MET A 97 6.95 4.07 7.70
CA MET A 97 6.08 2.92 7.50
C MET A 97 4.65 3.18 8.02
N ILE A 98 4.52 3.77 9.20
CA ILE A 98 3.23 4.14 9.78
C ILE A 98 2.49 5.10 8.85
N VAL A 99 3.16 6.16 8.37
CA VAL A 99 2.58 7.11 7.42
C VAL A 99 2.14 6.41 6.15
N LEU A 100 2.99 5.55 5.56
CA LEU A 100 2.64 4.79 4.36
C LEU A 100 1.39 3.94 4.57
N CYS A 101 1.30 3.21 5.70
CA CYS A 101 0.15 2.38 6.00
C CYS A 101 -1.14 3.18 6.19
N VAL A 102 -1.08 4.31 6.90
CA VAL A 102 -2.25 5.17 7.12
C VAL A 102 -2.75 5.74 5.79
N VAL A 103 -1.86 6.30 4.97
CA VAL A 103 -2.26 6.86 3.67
C VAL A 103 -2.78 5.76 2.74
N CYS A 104 -2.13 4.59 2.72
CA CYS A 104 -2.56 3.46 1.91
C CYS A 104 -3.95 2.95 2.34
N PHE A 105 -4.22 2.90 3.65
CA PHE A 105 -5.53 2.52 4.17
C PHE A 105 -6.62 3.52 3.75
N ILE A 106 -6.35 4.83 3.82
CA ILE A 106 -7.29 5.86 3.34
C ILE A 106 -7.58 5.67 1.84
N LEU A 107 -6.54 5.48 1.02
CA LEU A 107 -6.70 5.23 -0.43
C LEU A 107 -7.51 3.97 -0.69
N PHE A 108 -7.29 2.89 0.08
CA PHE A 108 -8.05 1.66 -0.04
C PHE A 108 -9.54 1.86 0.31
N ILE A 109 -9.86 2.59 1.36
CA ILE A 109 -11.25 2.92 1.72
C ILE A 109 -11.92 3.73 0.61
N ILE A 110 -11.22 4.71 0.04
CA ILE A 110 -11.72 5.49 -1.10
C ILE A 110 -12.00 4.55 -2.30
N GLN A 111 -11.03 3.70 -2.67
CA GLN A 111 -11.18 2.71 -3.75
C GLN A 111 -12.39 1.78 -3.51
N LEU A 112 -12.57 1.32 -2.28
CA LEU A 112 -13.68 0.45 -1.88
C LEU A 112 -15.03 1.14 -2.07
N ILE A 113 -15.18 2.38 -1.59
CA ILE A 113 -16.42 3.15 -1.72
C ILE A 113 -16.79 3.34 -3.21
N PHE A 114 -15.84 3.74 -4.04
CA PHE A 114 -16.09 3.93 -5.47
C PHE A 114 -16.48 2.61 -6.15
N THR A 115 -15.78 1.52 -5.83
CA THR A 115 -16.09 0.20 -6.40
C THR A 115 -17.49 -0.28 -6.00
N LEU A 116 -17.90 -0.07 -4.74
CA LEU A 116 -19.24 -0.42 -4.26
C LEU A 116 -20.33 0.42 -4.94
N LYS A 117 -20.10 1.74 -5.11
CA LYS A 117 -21.04 2.61 -5.84
C LYS A 117 -21.20 2.16 -7.30
N ILE A 118 -20.12 1.79 -7.97
CA ILE A 118 -20.15 1.25 -9.34
C ILE A 118 -20.98 -0.04 -9.39
N ARG A 119 -20.76 -0.96 -8.45
CA ARG A 119 -21.52 -2.21 -8.36
C ARG A 119 -23.02 -1.95 -8.18
N GLY A 120 -23.40 -1.05 -7.26
CA GLY A 120 -24.81 -0.69 -7.04
C GLY A 120 -25.48 -0.02 -8.24
N ILE A 121 -24.76 0.80 -9.01
CA ILE A 121 -25.27 1.36 -10.27
C ILE A 121 -25.55 0.24 -11.26
N ARG A 122 -24.58 -0.65 -11.48
CA ARG A 122 -24.71 -1.77 -12.42
C ARG A 122 -25.93 -2.64 -12.09
N ASP A 123 -26.10 -3.00 -10.83
CA ASP A 123 -27.17 -3.91 -10.42
C ASP A 123 -28.56 -3.27 -10.63
N LYS A 124 -28.70 -1.93 -10.58
CA LYS A 124 -29.95 -1.24 -10.96
C LYS A 124 -30.27 -1.27 -12.46
N TYR A 125 -29.27 -1.31 -13.33
CA TYR A 125 -29.47 -1.30 -14.79
C TYR A 125 -29.60 -2.71 -15.38
N LEU A 126 -29.15 -3.76 -14.67
CA LEU A 126 -29.19 -5.14 -15.17
C LEU A 126 -30.51 -5.88 -14.86
N TYR A 127 -31.31 -5.37 -13.92
CA TYR A 127 -32.61 -5.92 -13.51
C TYR A 127 -33.79 -5.04 -13.92
N ARG A 128 -33.60 -4.17 -14.92
CA ARG A 128 -34.64 -3.38 -15.58
C ARG A 128 -34.71 -3.79 -17.04
#